data_AF-A0A2E5B6K8-F1
#
_entry.id   AF-A0A2E5B6K8-F1
#
_cell.length_a   1.000
_cell.length_b   1.000
_cell.length_c   1.000
_cell.angle_alpha   90.00
_cell.angle_beta   90.00
_cell.angle_gamma   90.00
#
_symmetry.space_group_name_H-M   'P 1'
#
loop_
_entity.id
_entity.type
_entity.pdbx_description
1 polymer ?
#
loop_
_entity_poly.entity_id
_entity_poly.type
_entity_poly.pdbx_seq_one_letter_code
_entity_poly.pdbx_strand_id
1 'polypeptide(L)'
;MQAWSGGERLHLGAEAEVISGSWHGRSAILKKRRPRGWRHPDLDASLTRKRMTNEIKLTIWLASRGAPVPAIWDVDMEDASIIMERIEGRPLIEVLHSNEHDEELLISVGKAIRELHRNAVNHGDLSTNNILINSNR
;
A
#
# COMPACT_ATOMS: atom_id res chain seq x y z
N MET A 1 18.94 12.98 13.81
CA MET A 1 18.51 12.34 12.55
C MET A 1 17.20 12.96 12.15
N GLN A 2 17.02 13.29 10.87
CA GLN A 2 15.73 13.74 10.34
C GLN A 2 14.74 12.57 10.41
N ALA A 3 13.47 12.82 10.75
CA ALA A 3 12.48 11.76 10.94
C ALA A 3 12.23 11.00 9.62
N TRP A 4 11.97 11.73 8.54
CA TRP A 4 11.90 11.23 7.16
C TRP A 4 13.11 11.71 6.35
N SER A 5 13.66 10.83 5.52
CA SER A 5 14.64 11.17 4.48
C SER A 5 14.23 10.54 3.16
N GLY A 6 13.77 11.37 2.22
CA GLY A 6 13.26 10.93 0.92
C GLY A 6 14.35 10.59 -0.08
N GLY A 7 14.05 9.62 -0.95
CA GLY A 7 14.86 9.18 -2.08
C GLY A 7 14.15 9.41 -3.41
N GLU A 8 14.24 8.45 -4.31
CA GLU A 8 13.67 8.53 -5.65
C GLU A 8 12.17 8.19 -5.70
N ARG A 9 11.48 8.69 -6.72
CA ARG A 9 10.10 8.31 -7.00
C ARG A 9 10.06 6.90 -7.58
N LEU A 10 9.50 5.95 -6.84
CA LEU A 10 9.34 4.56 -7.27
C LEU A 10 8.21 4.39 -8.28
N HIS A 11 7.09 5.07 -8.04
CA HIS A 11 5.90 4.90 -8.88
C HIS A 11 5.06 6.17 -8.93
N LEU A 12 4.50 6.45 -10.11
CA LEU A 12 3.49 7.49 -10.30
C LEU A 12 2.19 6.83 -10.73
N GLY A 13 1.32 6.58 -9.76
CA GLY A 13 -0.01 6.05 -10.02
C GLY A 13 -1.00 7.17 -10.34
N ALA A 14 -2.23 6.79 -10.69
CA ALA A 14 -3.29 7.75 -10.91
C ALA A 14 -3.68 8.47 -9.61
N GLU A 15 -3.77 7.75 -8.49
CA GLU A 15 -4.25 8.31 -7.22
C GLU A 15 -3.16 8.86 -6.30
N ALA A 16 -1.96 8.28 -6.39
CA ALA A 16 -0.86 8.59 -5.49
C ALA A 16 0.48 8.40 -6.20
N GLU A 17 1.46 9.17 -5.75
CA GLU A 17 2.86 8.88 -6.00
C GLU A 17 3.47 8.14 -4.82
N VAL A 18 4.44 7.29 -5.12
CA VAL A 18 5.19 6.52 -4.13
C VAL A 18 6.67 6.89 -4.26
N ILE A 19 7.26 7.32 -3.16
CA ILE A 19 8.63 7.80 -3.07
C ILE A 19 9.37 6.91 -2.07
N SER A 20 10.55 6.42 -2.44
CA SER A 20 11.41 5.66 -1.52
C SER A 20 12.01 6.57 -0.46
N GLY A 21 12.48 5.98 0.64
CA GLY A 21 13.20 6.76 1.64
C GLY A 21 13.52 5.96 2.88
N SER A 22 13.73 6.68 3.98
CA SER A 22 13.90 6.09 5.29
C SER A 22 13.13 6.86 6.37
N TRP A 23 12.62 6.11 7.35
CA TRP A 23 11.98 6.62 8.55
C TRP A 23 12.83 6.23 9.77
N HIS A 24 13.41 7.21 10.45
CA HIS A 24 14.39 6.98 11.53
C HIS A 24 15.48 5.94 11.17
N GLY A 25 15.97 6.00 9.93
CA GLY A 25 17.02 5.09 9.43
C GLY A 25 16.53 3.71 8.97
N ARG A 26 15.22 3.42 9.04
CA ARG A 26 14.62 2.17 8.51
C ARG A 26 14.07 2.38 7.11
N SER A 27 14.20 1.39 6.22
CA SER A 27 13.71 1.50 4.84
C SER A 27 12.20 1.68 4.79
N ALA A 28 11.75 2.70 4.06
CA ALA A 28 10.37 3.19 4.08
C ALA A 28 9.91 3.61 2.69
N ILE A 29 8.61 3.76 2.52
CA ILE A 29 8.01 4.49 1.40
C ILE A 29 7.08 5.59 1.91
N LEU A 30 7.06 6.72 1.19
CA LEU A 30 6.09 7.79 1.33
C LEU A 30 5.07 7.65 0.21
N LYS A 31 3.83 7.33 0.57
CA LYS A 31 2.70 7.32 -0.35
C LYS A 31 1.95 8.65 -0.21
N LYS A 32 2.01 9.48 -1.24
CA LYS A 32 1.37 10.81 -1.25
C LYS A 32 0.26 10.86 -2.28
N ARG A 33 -0.97 11.15 -1.85
CA ARG A 33 -2.11 11.32 -2.75
C ARG A 33 -2.05 12.68 -3.42
N ARG A 34 -2.48 12.75 -4.68
CA ARG A 34 -2.51 14.00 -5.45
C ARG A 34 -3.96 14.47 -5.65
N PRO A 35 -4.24 15.77 -5.49
CA PRO A 35 -5.56 16.31 -5.78
C PRO A 35 -5.99 16.07 -7.21
N ARG A 36 -7.27 15.78 -7.43
CA ARG A 36 -7.84 15.61 -8.76
C ARG A 36 -8.45 16.93 -9.23
N GLY A 37 -7.74 17.67 -10.09
CA GLY A 37 -8.16 18.99 -10.58
C GLY A 37 -9.49 19.03 -11.34
N TRP A 38 -10.03 17.88 -11.74
CA TRP A 38 -11.34 17.78 -12.39
C TRP A 38 -12.51 17.63 -11.38
N ARG A 39 -12.24 17.41 -10.09
CA ARG A 39 -13.27 17.34 -9.04
C ARG A 39 -13.43 18.70 -8.37
N HIS A 40 -14.62 18.95 -7.84
CA HIS A 40 -14.83 20.07 -6.92
C HIS A 40 -13.88 19.92 -5.71
N PRO A 41 -13.18 20.99 -5.25
CA PRO A 41 -12.20 20.90 -4.16
C PRO A 41 -12.73 20.22 -2.89
N ASP A 42 -13.94 20.59 -2.45
CA ASP A 42 -14.56 20.00 -1.25
C ASP A 42 -14.84 18.51 -1.39
N LEU A 43 -15.25 18.07 -2.59
CA LEU A 43 -15.50 16.67 -2.88
C LEU A 43 -14.20 15.88 -2.87
N ASP A 44 -13.14 16.42 -3.49
CA ASP A 44 -11.85 15.76 -3.55
C ASP A 44 -11.20 15.64 -2.16
N ALA A 45 -11.29 16.71 -1.35
CA ALA A 45 -10.82 16.69 0.03
C ALA A 45 -11.59 15.66 0.88
N SER A 46 -12.92 15.64 0.78
CA SER A 46 -13.76 14.67 1.50
C SER A 46 -13.46 13.22 1.09
N LEU A 47 -13.34 12.95 -0.20
CA LEU A 47 -13.01 11.62 -0.73
C LEU A 47 -11.61 11.18 -0.32
N THR A 48 -10.62 12.07 -0.42
CA THR A 48 -9.23 11.79 -0.03
C THR A 48 -9.15 11.44 1.45
N ARG A 49 -9.76 12.26 2.31
CA ARG A 49 -9.81 12.01 3.76
C ARG A 49 -10.47 10.68 4.08
N LYS A 50 -11.61 10.37 3.46
CA LYS A 50 -12.34 9.11 3.68
C LYS A 50 -11.52 7.90 3.24
N ARG A 51 -10.91 7.95 2.05
CA ARG A 51 -10.09 6.86 1.50
C ARG A 51 -8.84 6.62 2.35
N MET A 52 -8.12 7.67 2.74
CA MET A 52 -6.97 7.56 3.63
C MET A 52 -7.36 6.99 4.98
N THR A 53 -8.44 7.49 5.59
CA THR A 53 -8.91 6.98 6.89
C THR A 53 -9.19 5.48 6.83
N ASN A 54 -9.85 5.01 5.76
CA ASN A 54 -10.12 3.59 5.58
C ASN A 54 -8.84 2.79 5.37
N GLU A 55 -7.94 3.25 4.49
CA GLU A 55 -6.66 2.61 4.18
C GLU A 55 -5.81 2.45 5.44
N ILE A 56 -5.71 3.49 6.27
CA ILE A 56 -4.93 3.48 7.51
C ILE A 56 -5.54 2.52 8.52
N LYS A 57 -6.85 2.64 8.78
CA LYS A 57 -7.53 1.82 9.79
C LYS A 57 -7.48 0.34 9.45
N LEU A 58 -7.75 -0.01 8.19
CA LEU A 58 -7.76 -1.40 7.75
C LEU A 58 -6.36 -2.01 7.76
N THR A 59 -5.34 -1.26 7.30
CA THR A 59 -3.96 -1.73 7.31
C THR A 59 -3.46 -1.98 8.73
N ILE A 60 -3.68 -1.04 9.68
CA ILE A 60 -3.30 -1.22 11.09
C ILE A 60 -4.04 -2.41 11.71
N TRP A 61 -5.35 -2.54 11.44
CA TRP A 61 -6.15 -3.65 11.94
C TRP A 61 -5.61 -5.00 11.45
N LEU A 62 -5.37 -5.12 10.15
CA LEU A 62 -4.85 -6.34 9.53
C LEU A 62 -3.42 -6.67 10.02
N ALA A 63 -2.55 -5.66 10.13
CA ALA A 63 -1.20 -5.83 10.69
C ALA A 63 -1.26 -6.38 12.12
N SER A 64 -2.16 -5.85 12.96
CA SER A 64 -2.34 -6.33 14.36
C SER A 64 -2.81 -7.79 14.46
N ARG A 65 -3.34 -8.35 13.37
CA ARG A 65 -3.80 -9.74 13.25
C ARG A 65 -2.76 -10.65 12.58
N GLY A 66 -1.60 -10.11 12.20
CA GLY A 66 -0.53 -10.86 11.52
C GLY A 66 -0.76 -11.06 10.03
N ALA A 67 -1.67 -10.30 9.40
CA ALA A 67 -1.82 -10.34 7.94
C ALA A 67 -0.58 -9.72 7.26
N PRO A 68 -0.22 -10.18 6.04
CA PRO A 68 0.96 -9.72 5.31
C PRO A 68 0.70 -8.35 4.66
N VAL A 69 0.59 -7.30 5.47
CA VAL A 69 0.40 -5.91 5.05
C VAL A 69 1.52 -5.04 5.61
N PRO A 70 1.90 -3.92 4.96
CA PRO A 70 2.98 -3.07 5.47
C PRO A 70 2.59 -2.42 6.80
N ALA A 71 3.57 -2.26 7.68
CA ALA A 71 3.37 -1.45 8.89
C ALA A 71 3.25 0.04 8.54
N ILE A 72 2.24 0.74 9.10
CA ILE A 72 2.13 2.20 9.02
C ILE A 72 2.97 2.82 10.14
N TRP A 73 3.79 3.80 9.78
CA TRP A 73 4.72 4.45 10.71
C TRP A 73 4.38 5.90 10.99
N ASP A 74 3.85 6.62 10.00
CA ASP A 74 3.38 7.99 10.18
C ASP A 74 2.28 8.35 9.17
N VAL A 75 1.45 9.33 9.51
CA VAL A 75 0.33 9.79 8.68
C VAL A 75 0.18 11.31 8.80
N ASP A 76 0.13 11.98 7.64
CA ASP A 76 -0.28 13.37 7.54
C ASP A 76 -1.60 13.48 6.74
N MET A 77 -2.68 13.82 7.43
CA MET A 77 -4.01 13.94 6.81
C MET A 77 -4.19 15.27 6.05
N GLU A 78 -3.38 16.29 6.34
CA GLU A 78 -3.42 17.59 5.65
C GLU A 78 -2.64 17.51 4.33
N ASP A 79 -1.45 16.93 4.36
CA ASP A 79 -0.62 16.69 3.16
C ASP A 79 -1.05 15.44 2.36
N ALA A 80 -2.05 14.72 2.86
CA ALA A 80 -2.57 13.49 2.28
C ALA A 80 -1.49 12.43 2.03
N SER A 81 -0.61 12.25 3.02
CA SER A 81 0.56 11.36 2.92
C SER A 81 0.61 10.30 4.03
N ILE A 82 1.20 9.15 3.70
CA ILE A 82 1.37 8.02 4.61
C ILE A 82 2.81 7.52 4.46
N ILE A 83 3.53 7.42 5.58
CA ILE A 83 4.82 6.75 5.66
C ILE A 83 4.58 5.33 6.18
N MET A 84 5.05 4.36 5.41
CA MET A 84 4.88 2.94 5.75
C MET A 84 6.13 2.13 5.40
N GLU A 85 6.19 0.93 5.95
CA GLU A 85 7.21 -0.07 5.67
C GLU A 85 7.38 -0.29 4.17
N ARG A 86 8.65 -0.31 3.73
CA ARG A 86 8.97 -0.73 2.36
C ARG A 86 8.99 -2.26 2.29
N ILE A 87 8.09 -2.82 1.50
CA ILE A 87 8.11 -4.24 1.14
C ILE A 87 8.92 -4.38 -0.15
N GLU A 88 10.04 -5.08 -0.09
CA GLU A 88 10.78 -5.48 -1.29
C GLU A 88 10.02 -6.61 -1.99
N GLY A 89 9.63 -6.40 -3.24
CA GLY A 89 8.88 -7.37 -4.01
C GLY A 89 8.45 -6.84 -5.37
N ARG A 90 7.86 -7.72 -6.18
CA ARG A 90 7.29 -7.39 -7.50
C ARG A 90 5.77 -7.45 -7.45
N PRO A 91 5.05 -6.56 -8.15
CA PRO A 91 3.61 -6.71 -8.34
C PRO A 91 3.26 -8.07 -8.94
N LEU A 92 2.19 -8.71 -8.44
CA LEU A 92 1.74 -10.01 -8.92
C LEU A 92 1.49 -10.01 -10.43
N ILE A 93 1.01 -8.90 -11.01
CA ILE A 93 0.82 -8.78 -12.46
C ILE A 93 2.11 -9.03 -13.27
N GLU A 94 3.26 -8.57 -12.77
CA GLU A 94 4.55 -8.75 -13.44
C GLU A 94 5.00 -10.21 -13.38
N VAL A 95 4.77 -10.86 -12.24
CA VAL A 95 5.07 -12.29 -12.03
C VAL A 95 4.18 -13.17 -12.92
N LEU A 96 2.91 -12.80 -13.07
CA LEU A 96 1.99 -13.50 -13.97
C LEU A 96 2.40 -13.33 -15.43
N HIS A 97 2.71 -12.12 -15.87
CA HIS A 97 3.11 -11.85 -17.26
C HIS A 97 4.45 -12.50 -17.65
N SER A 98 5.39 -12.61 -16.71
CA SER A 98 6.67 -13.27 -16.94
C SER A 98 6.61 -14.79 -16.85
N ASN A 99 5.45 -15.36 -16.49
CA ASN A 99 5.28 -16.78 -16.18
C ASN A 99 6.24 -17.31 -15.08
N GLU A 100 6.70 -16.43 -14.19
CA GLU A 100 7.56 -16.77 -13.05
C GLU A 100 6.73 -17.18 -11.81
N HIS A 101 5.66 -17.93 -12.02
CA HIS A 101 4.77 -18.40 -10.96
C HIS A 101 4.60 -19.92 -11.02
N ASP A 102 4.41 -20.51 -9.84
CA ASP A 102 4.01 -21.90 -9.67
C ASP A 102 2.65 -21.98 -8.94
N GLU A 103 2.09 -23.18 -8.88
CA GLU A 103 0.81 -23.41 -8.20
C GLU A 103 0.87 -23.01 -6.71
N GLU A 104 2.01 -23.24 -6.05
CA GLU A 104 2.22 -22.91 -4.65
C GLU A 104 2.09 -21.40 -4.37
N LEU A 105 2.69 -20.57 -5.23
CA LEU A 105 2.58 -19.12 -5.15
C LEU A 105 1.12 -18.66 -5.31
N LEU A 106 0.39 -19.20 -6.29
CA LEU A 106 -1.01 -18.82 -6.49
C LEU A 106 -1.89 -19.24 -5.30
N ILE A 107 -1.58 -20.39 -4.69
CA ILE A 107 -2.21 -20.83 -3.44
C ILE A 107 -1.86 -19.87 -2.29
N SER A 108 -0.62 -19.40 -2.18
CA SER A 108 -0.23 -18.44 -1.12
C SER A 108 -0.95 -17.10 -1.27
N VAL A 109 -1.08 -16.59 -2.50
CA VAL A 109 -1.91 -15.42 -2.81
C VAL A 109 -3.36 -15.64 -2.38
N GLY A 110 -3.95 -16.79 -2.72
CA GLY A 110 -5.31 -17.15 -2.29
C GLY A 110 -5.45 -17.21 -0.76
N LYS A 111 -4.45 -17.73 -0.05
CA LYS A 111 -4.42 -17.75 1.43
C LYS A 111 -4.34 -16.34 2.02
N ALA A 112 -3.56 -15.44 1.44
CA ALA A 112 -3.48 -14.05 1.87
C ALA A 112 -4.83 -13.32 1.69
N ILE A 113 -5.49 -13.51 0.54
CA ILE A 113 -6.83 -12.97 0.29
C ILE A 113 -7.84 -13.55 1.29
N ARG A 114 -7.78 -14.85 1.56
CA ARG A 114 -8.63 -15.49 2.57
C ARG A 114 -8.43 -14.86 3.95
N GLU A 115 -7.22 -14.47 4.32
CA GLU A 115 -6.94 -13.84 5.60
C GLU A 115 -7.64 -12.48 5.74
N LEU A 116 -7.70 -11.68 4.67
CA LEU A 116 -8.51 -10.45 4.65
C LEU A 116 -9.98 -10.75 5.00
N HIS A 117 -10.57 -11.71 4.30
CA HIS A 117 -11.98 -12.07 4.47
C HIS A 117 -12.27 -12.70 5.85
N ARG A 118 -11.35 -13.49 6.41
CA ARG A 118 -11.47 -14.03 7.77
C ARG A 118 -11.52 -12.95 8.84
N ASN A 119 -10.91 -11.80 8.57
CA ASN A 119 -10.97 -10.62 9.44
C ASN A 119 -12.14 -9.68 9.10
N ALA A 120 -13.11 -10.15 8.31
CA ALA A 120 -14.27 -9.39 7.83
C ALA A 120 -13.90 -8.11 7.05
N VAL A 121 -12.74 -8.12 6.38
CA VAL A 121 -12.27 -7.01 5.55
C VAL A 121 -12.49 -7.32 4.08
N ASN A 122 -13.22 -6.44 3.40
CA ASN A 122 -13.32 -6.43 1.94
C ASN A 122 -12.39 -5.35 1.39
N HIS A 123 -11.47 -5.71 0.49
CA HIS A 123 -10.49 -4.76 -0.05
C HIS A 123 -11.14 -3.67 -0.93
N GLY A 124 -12.20 -3.98 -1.67
CA GLY A 124 -12.94 -3.04 -2.53
C GLY A 124 -12.24 -2.64 -3.84
N ASP A 125 -10.98 -3.05 -4.03
CA ASP A 125 -10.18 -2.84 -5.25
C ASP A 125 -9.11 -3.94 -5.38
N LEU A 126 -9.49 -5.20 -5.15
CA LEU A 126 -8.54 -6.30 -5.21
C LEU A 126 -8.14 -6.54 -6.68
N SER A 127 -6.87 -6.34 -7.00
CA SER A 127 -6.30 -6.58 -8.33
C SER A 127 -4.87 -7.12 -8.22
N THR A 128 -4.35 -7.67 -9.33
CA THR A 128 -2.97 -8.16 -9.42
C THR A 128 -1.91 -7.05 -9.30
N ASN A 129 -2.30 -5.77 -9.40
CA ASN A 129 -1.42 -4.62 -9.15
C ASN A 129 -1.29 -4.27 -7.67
N ASN A 130 -2.26 -4.69 -6.84
CA ASN A 130 -2.33 -4.34 -5.42
C ASN A 130 -1.75 -5.45 -4.51
N ILE A 131 -1.12 -6.47 -5.09
CA ILE A 131 -0.48 -7.58 -4.39
C ILE A 131 1.01 -7.56 -4.76
N LEU A 132 1.88 -7.53 -3.75
CA LEU A 132 3.32 -7.65 -3.91
C LEU A 132 3.78 -9.06 -3.55
N ILE A 133 4.60 -9.65 -4.40
CA ILE A 133 5.26 -10.93 -4.17
C ILE A 133 6.70 -10.66 -3.74
N ASN A 134 7.05 -11.08 -2.53
CA ASN A 134 8.40 -10.97 -1.99
C ASN A 134 9.09 -12.34 -1.95
N SER A 135 10.32 -12.38 -1.43
CA SER A 135 11.10 -13.62 -1.30
C SER A 135 10.46 -14.69 -0.41
N ASN A 136 9.54 -14.31 0.48
CA ASN A 136 8.83 -15.21 1.37
C ASN A 136 7.55 -15.81 0.73
N ARG A 137 7.34 -15.57 -0.58
CA ARG A 137 6.20 -16.00 -1.40
C ARG A 137 4.85 -15.53 -0.84
#